data_AF-A0A9D1D8Y7-F1
#
_entry.id   AF-A0A9D1D8Y7-F1
#
_cell.length_a   1.000
_cell.length_b   1.000
_cell.length_c   1.000
_cell.angle_alpha   90.00
_cell.angle_beta   90.00
_cell.angle_gamma   90.00
#
_symmetry.space_group_name_H-M   'P 1'
#
loop_
_entity.id
_entity.type
_entity.pdbx_description
1 polymer ?
#
loop_
_entity_poly.entity_id
_entity_poly.type
_entity_poly.pdbx_seq_one_letter_code
_entity_poly.pdbx_strand_id
1 'polypeptide(L)'
;MAAAKHRIWELDAFRGVAILAVIVIHLLFDLEYFLGISLGYENPVFQFVKQYGGVVFVILSGTCVTLGSRSIRRGAIVFGCAMAVTLVTYGMVWLGLDSGSIVVKFGVLHLLGLCMLLWPLFRRLPTWALLAIGIPVVALGYWFATFHVASSWLFPLGLTSAGFASSDFFPLFPHLGWFLLGAVLGRTVYRDKKTRLPQVHEKAAPVRFFCWCGRMSLFLYLFHQPVLYGLVNLLAMVR
;
A
#
# COMPACT_ATOMS: atom_id res chain seq x y z
N MET A 1 22.03 -24.05 16.08
CA MET A 1 20.68 -23.47 16.31
C MET A 1 20.61 -22.15 15.56
N ALA A 2 19.80 -22.03 14.51
CA ALA A 2 19.63 -20.77 13.80
C ALA A 2 19.01 -19.76 14.78
N ALA A 3 19.72 -18.67 15.09
CA ALA A 3 19.22 -17.61 15.94
C ALA A 3 17.82 -17.21 15.48
N ALA A 4 16.82 -17.39 16.34
CA ALA A 4 15.45 -17.00 16.05
C ALA A 4 15.49 -15.52 15.63
N LYS A 5 15.11 -15.26 14.38
CA LYS A 5 15.13 -13.92 13.82
C LYS A 5 14.10 -13.10 14.60
N HIS A 6 14.54 -12.33 15.59
CA HIS A 6 13.66 -11.56 16.45
C HIS A 6 12.84 -10.62 15.58
N ARG A 7 11.54 -10.90 15.45
CA ARG A 7 10.61 -10.02 14.76
C ARG A 7 10.29 -8.85 15.68
N ILE A 8 10.10 -7.69 15.09
CA ILE A 8 9.68 -6.48 15.78
C ILE A 8 8.16 -6.47 15.72
N TRP A 9 7.51 -6.83 16.84
CA TRP A 9 6.08 -7.08 16.87
C TRP A 9 5.28 -5.82 16.51
N GLU A 10 5.75 -4.63 16.91
CA GLU A 10 5.01 -3.40 16.66
C GLU A 10 4.93 -3.06 15.17
N LEU A 11 5.95 -3.40 14.37
CA LEU A 11 5.90 -3.22 12.92
C LEU A 11 4.89 -4.17 12.26
N ASP A 12 4.78 -5.40 12.77
CA ASP A 12 3.72 -6.32 12.34
C ASP A 12 2.35 -5.77 12.78
N ALA A 13 2.19 -5.26 14.01
CA ALA A 13 0.95 -4.68 14.49
C ALA A 13 0.51 -3.45 13.68
N PHE A 14 1.42 -2.50 13.41
CA PHE A 14 1.13 -1.31 12.60
C PHE A 14 0.72 -1.65 11.18
N ARG A 15 1.35 -2.67 10.57
CA ARG A 15 0.89 -3.20 9.27
C ARG A 15 -0.50 -3.81 9.37
N GLY A 16 -0.82 -4.47 10.48
CA GLY A 16 -2.15 -5.00 10.78
C GLY A 16 -3.21 -3.92 10.86
N VAL A 17 -2.94 -2.85 11.60
CA VAL A 17 -3.82 -1.67 11.68
C VAL A 17 -4.00 -1.05 10.29
N ALA A 18 -2.93 -0.86 9.54
CA ALA A 18 -2.99 -0.25 8.21
C ALA A 18 -3.81 -1.09 7.22
N ILE A 19 -3.66 -2.43 7.20
CA ILE A 19 -4.47 -3.27 6.30
C ILE A 19 -5.95 -3.28 6.69
N LEU A 20 -6.26 -3.29 7.98
CA LEU A 20 -7.65 -3.21 8.45
C LEU A 20 -8.29 -1.87 8.07
N ALA A 21 -7.53 -0.77 8.17
CA ALA A 21 -8.00 0.54 7.72
C ALA A 21 -8.31 0.55 6.21
N VAL A 22 -7.47 -0.06 5.38
CA VAL A 22 -7.74 -0.23 3.94
C VAL A 22 -9.04 -1.00 3.71
N ILE A 23 -9.26 -2.11 4.43
CA ILE A 23 -10.49 -2.91 4.32
C ILE A 23 -11.73 -2.08 4.68
N VAL A 24 -11.67 -1.32 5.77
CA VAL A 24 -12.79 -0.46 6.20
C VAL A 24 -13.08 0.62 5.16
N ILE A 25 -12.05 1.26 4.61
CA ILE A 25 -12.21 2.29 3.59
C ILE A 25 -12.90 1.73 2.34
N HIS A 26 -12.49 0.56 1.88
CA HIS A 26 -13.10 -0.09 0.71
C HIS A 26 -14.53 -0.56 1.01
N LEU A 27 -14.80 -1.10 2.21
CA LEU A 27 -16.16 -1.47 2.60
C LEU A 27 -17.10 -0.27 2.58
N LEU A 28 -16.67 0.88 3.13
CA LEU A 28 -17.48 2.10 3.13
C LEU A 28 -17.72 2.61 1.70
N PHE A 29 -16.70 2.56 0.83
CA PHE A 29 -16.85 2.86 -0.58
C PHE A 29 -17.89 1.94 -1.25
N ASP A 30 -17.74 0.62 -1.09
CA ASP A 30 -18.61 -0.36 -1.74
C ASP A 30 -20.07 -0.22 -1.27
N LEU A 31 -20.30 0.03 0.02
CA LEU A 31 -21.64 0.26 0.57
C LEU A 31 -22.29 1.53 0.00
N GLU A 32 -21.54 2.61 -0.13
CA GLU A 32 -22.07 3.87 -0.69
C GLU A 32 -22.27 3.75 -2.20
N TYR A 33 -21.31 3.16 -2.92
CA TYR A 33 -21.33 3.02 -4.38
C TYR A 33 -22.37 2.01 -4.87
N PHE A 34 -22.46 0.82 -4.27
CA PHE A 34 -23.36 -0.25 -4.74
C PHE A 34 -24.73 -0.26 -4.06
N LEU A 35 -24.84 0.14 -2.78
CA LEU A 35 -26.12 0.14 -2.04
C LEU A 35 -26.75 1.53 -1.86
N GLY A 36 -26.05 2.59 -2.29
CA GLY A 36 -26.52 3.98 -2.14
C GLY A 36 -26.66 4.42 -0.69
N ILE A 37 -25.99 3.76 0.26
CA ILE A 37 -26.03 4.12 1.68
C ILE A 37 -25.05 5.28 1.89
N SER A 38 -25.55 6.47 2.19
CA SER A 38 -24.67 7.61 2.47
C SER A 38 -23.95 7.40 3.81
N LEU A 39 -22.65 7.10 3.75
CA LEU A 39 -21.79 6.87 4.91
C LEU A 39 -20.76 7.99 5.09
N GLY A 40 -20.91 9.07 4.32
CA GLY A 40 -20.02 10.21 4.35
C GLY A 40 -18.69 9.93 3.67
N TYR A 41 -18.67 9.12 2.61
CA TYR A 41 -17.45 8.88 1.82
C TYR A 41 -16.83 10.19 1.32
N GLU A 42 -17.66 11.17 0.95
CA GLU A 42 -17.25 12.51 0.51
C GLU A 42 -16.81 13.44 1.66
N ASN A 43 -16.83 12.97 2.91
CA ASN A 43 -16.38 13.78 4.04
C ASN A 43 -14.89 14.16 3.89
N PRO A 44 -14.51 15.45 4.02
CA PRO A 44 -13.13 15.89 3.84
C PRO A 44 -12.12 15.21 4.78
N VAL A 45 -12.53 14.90 6.02
CA VAL A 45 -11.69 14.19 6.98
C VAL A 45 -11.47 12.74 6.53
N PHE A 46 -12.54 12.08 6.04
CA PHE A 46 -12.43 10.73 5.50
C PHE A 46 -11.53 10.69 4.26
N GLN A 47 -11.72 11.63 3.33
CA GLN A 47 -10.88 11.76 2.13
C GLN A 47 -9.41 12.03 2.49
N PHE A 48 -9.15 12.87 3.50
CA PHE A 48 -7.81 13.10 4.03
C PHE A 48 -7.21 11.79 4.59
N VAL A 49 -7.94 11.07 5.44
CA VAL A 49 -7.47 9.81 6.02
C VAL A 49 -7.20 8.76 4.93
N LYS A 50 -8.06 8.67 3.91
CA LYS A 50 -7.88 7.79 2.76
C LYS A 50 -6.62 8.13 1.98
N GLN A 51 -6.45 9.41 1.62
CA GLN A 51 -5.34 9.91 0.82
C GLN A 51 -3.99 9.68 1.51
N TYR A 52 -3.88 9.99 2.81
CA TYR A 52 -2.63 9.89 3.56
C TYR A 52 -2.42 8.54 4.25
N GLY A 53 -3.48 7.73 4.42
CA GLY A 53 -3.38 6.38 4.96
C GLY A 53 -2.48 5.46 4.12
N GLY A 54 -2.53 5.62 2.79
CA GLY A 54 -1.63 4.92 1.87
C GLY A 54 -0.15 5.28 2.08
N VAL A 55 0.16 6.54 2.41
CA VAL A 55 1.53 7.00 2.69
C VAL A 55 2.12 6.28 3.92
N VAL A 56 1.32 6.08 4.96
CA VAL A 56 1.74 5.31 6.16
C VAL A 56 2.14 3.89 5.76
N PHE A 57 1.38 3.23 4.89
CA PHE A 57 1.70 1.89 4.42
C PHE A 57 3.03 1.83 3.65
N VAL A 58 3.30 2.86 2.83
CA VAL A 58 4.55 3.00 2.07
C VAL A 58 5.74 3.23 3.00
N ILE A 59 5.62 4.11 4.00
CA ILE A 59 6.65 4.37 5.02
C ILE A 59 6.93 3.11 5.84
N LEU A 60 5.89 2.37 6.23
CA LEU A 60 6.04 1.09 6.95
C LEU A 60 6.78 0.06 6.10
N SER A 61 6.47 -0.03 4.80
CA SER A 61 7.17 -0.91 3.86
C SER A 61 8.66 -0.54 3.74
N GLY A 62 8.97 0.76 3.62
CA GLY A 62 10.33 1.28 3.63
C GLY A 62 11.08 0.97 4.93
N THR A 63 10.43 1.12 6.07
CA THR A 63 11.00 0.74 7.38
C THR A 63 11.32 -0.74 7.43
N CYS A 64 10.40 -1.59 6.95
CA CYS A 64 10.55 -3.05 6.97
C CYS A 64 11.63 -3.56 6.00
N VAL A 65 11.90 -2.87 4.89
CA VAL A 65 12.87 -3.36 3.88
C VAL A 65 14.29 -3.37 4.41
N THR A 66 14.64 -2.47 5.34
CA THR A 66 15.99 -2.37 5.94
C THR A 66 16.29 -3.51 6.91
N LEU A 67 15.24 -4.08 7.50
CA LEU A 67 15.31 -5.22 8.43
C LEU A 67 15.35 -6.57 7.71
N GLY A 68 15.00 -6.57 6.41
CA GLY A 68 14.95 -7.74 5.55
C GLY A 68 16.21 -7.95 4.72
N SER A 69 16.51 -9.21 4.39
CA SER A 69 17.63 -9.58 3.49
C SER A 69 17.20 -10.01 2.09
N ARG A 70 15.90 -10.23 1.88
CA ARG A 70 15.32 -10.79 0.63
C ARG A 70 14.31 -9.81 0.03
N SER A 71 14.74 -8.56 -0.24
CA SER A 71 13.84 -7.54 -0.79
C SER A 71 13.40 -7.88 -2.21
N ILE A 72 14.32 -8.29 -3.10
CA ILE A 72 14.01 -8.64 -4.49
C ILE A 72 12.96 -9.75 -4.57
N ARG A 73 13.17 -10.88 -3.88
CA ARG A 73 12.19 -12.00 -3.88
C ARG A 73 10.82 -11.56 -3.38
N ARG A 74 10.77 -10.77 -2.30
CA ARG A 74 9.49 -10.26 -1.76
C ARG A 74 8.84 -9.28 -2.72
N GLY A 75 9.62 -8.36 -3.29
CA GLY A 75 9.18 -7.40 -4.29
C GLY A 75 8.62 -8.09 -5.53
N ALA A 76 9.29 -9.11 -6.05
CA ALA A 76 8.82 -9.90 -7.20
C ALA A 76 7.50 -10.61 -6.92
N ILE A 77 7.33 -11.23 -5.74
CA ILE A 77 6.06 -11.87 -5.35
C ILE A 77 4.95 -10.81 -5.28
N VAL A 78 5.18 -9.70 -4.57
CA VAL A 78 4.17 -8.65 -4.40
C VAL A 78 3.81 -7.99 -5.74
N PHE A 79 4.80 -7.71 -6.58
CA PHE A 79 4.60 -7.16 -7.92
C PHE A 79 3.86 -8.15 -8.82
N GLY A 80 4.20 -9.44 -8.78
CA GLY A 80 3.49 -10.49 -9.53
C GLY A 80 2.03 -10.62 -9.11
N CYS A 81 1.74 -10.57 -7.81
CA CYS A 81 0.36 -10.50 -7.31
C CYS A 81 -0.36 -9.25 -7.82
N ALA A 82 0.32 -8.10 -7.88
CA ALA A 82 -0.22 -6.86 -8.42
C ALA A 82 -0.58 -6.98 -9.91
N MET A 83 0.30 -7.59 -10.71
CA MET A 83 0.04 -7.90 -12.11
C MET A 83 -1.17 -8.82 -12.28
N ALA A 84 -1.32 -9.82 -11.41
CA ALA A 84 -2.48 -10.71 -11.43
C ALA A 84 -3.80 -9.94 -11.17
N VAL A 85 -3.81 -9.01 -10.21
CA VAL A 85 -4.98 -8.13 -9.96
C VAL A 85 -5.31 -7.28 -11.19
N THR A 86 -4.30 -6.67 -11.82
CA THR A 86 -4.48 -5.91 -13.07
C THR A 86 -5.08 -6.78 -14.17
N LEU A 87 -4.53 -7.98 -14.39
CA LEU A 87 -5.04 -8.92 -15.40
C LEU A 87 -6.49 -9.33 -15.12
N VAL A 88 -6.83 -9.63 -13.87
CA VAL A 88 -8.20 -10.01 -13.49
C VAL A 88 -9.17 -8.86 -13.72
N THR A 89 -8.84 -7.65 -13.27
CA THR A 89 -9.71 -6.48 -13.43
C THR A 89 -9.88 -6.07 -14.89
N TYR A 90 -8.82 -6.13 -15.71
CA TYR A 90 -8.94 -5.97 -17.16
C TYR A 90 -9.77 -7.08 -17.81
N GLY A 91 -9.59 -8.32 -17.37
CA GLY A 91 -10.36 -9.47 -17.85
C GLY A 91 -11.86 -9.31 -17.59
N MET A 92 -12.26 -8.77 -16.44
CA MET A 92 -13.66 -8.49 -16.13
C MET A 92 -14.29 -7.48 -17.11
N VAL A 93 -13.56 -6.42 -17.45
CA VAL A 93 -14.02 -5.44 -18.46
C VAL A 93 -14.13 -6.08 -19.84
N TRP A 94 -13.12 -6.88 -20.22
CA TRP A 94 -13.12 -7.57 -21.51
C TRP A 94 -14.28 -8.57 -21.66
N LEU A 95 -14.66 -9.22 -20.55
CA LEU A 95 -15.83 -10.11 -20.48
C LEU A 95 -17.18 -9.37 -20.37
N GLY A 96 -17.18 -8.03 -20.35
CA GLY A 96 -18.38 -7.21 -20.23
C GLY A 96 -19.01 -7.21 -18.83
N LEU A 97 -18.28 -7.63 -17.81
CA LEU A 97 -18.74 -7.67 -16.41
C LEU A 97 -18.63 -6.30 -15.71
N ASP A 98 -17.85 -5.37 -16.24
CA ASP A 98 -17.71 -4.01 -15.73
C ASP A 98 -17.46 -3.01 -16.88
N SER A 99 -17.81 -1.74 -16.64
CA SER A 99 -17.64 -0.64 -17.60
C SER A 99 -16.23 -0.02 -17.62
N GLY A 100 -15.30 -0.51 -16.78
CA GLY A 100 -13.92 -0.04 -16.72
C GLY A 100 -13.56 0.73 -15.45
N SER A 101 -14.54 1.02 -14.60
CA SER A 101 -14.37 1.74 -13.33
C SER A 101 -13.51 0.98 -12.32
N ILE A 102 -13.49 -0.36 -12.37
CA ILE A 102 -12.77 -1.18 -11.37
C ILE A 102 -11.33 -1.52 -11.77
N VAL A 103 -10.86 -1.05 -12.93
CA VAL A 103 -9.54 -1.42 -13.45
C VAL A 103 -8.44 -0.85 -12.56
N VAL A 104 -7.58 -1.73 -12.05
CA VAL A 104 -6.39 -1.36 -11.29
C VAL A 104 -5.21 -1.28 -12.25
N LYS A 105 -4.77 -0.08 -12.61
CA LYS A 105 -3.64 0.13 -13.56
C LYS A 105 -2.29 0.13 -12.87
N PHE A 106 -2.18 0.79 -11.72
CA PHE A 106 -0.94 0.86 -10.92
C PHE A 106 -1.25 1.11 -9.45
N GLY A 107 -1.77 0.09 -8.78
CA GLY A 107 -2.15 0.14 -7.37
C GLY A 107 -0.98 0.02 -6.38
N VAL A 108 -1.28 0.04 -5.08
CA VAL A 108 -0.25 0.06 -4.02
C VAL A 108 0.68 -1.16 -4.05
N LEU A 109 0.20 -2.35 -4.46
CA LEU A 109 1.06 -3.53 -4.59
C LEU A 109 2.07 -3.40 -5.73
N HIS A 110 1.71 -2.73 -6.83
CA HIS A 110 2.63 -2.44 -7.94
C HIS A 110 3.79 -1.60 -7.43
N LEU A 111 3.43 -0.50 -6.77
CA LEU A 111 4.37 0.42 -6.15
C LEU A 111 5.28 -0.29 -5.15
N LEU A 112 4.72 -0.98 -4.15
CA LEU A 112 5.54 -1.61 -3.10
C LEU A 112 6.44 -2.72 -3.65
N GLY A 113 5.92 -3.50 -4.59
CA GLY A 113 6.70 -4.50 -5.32
C GLY A 113 7.89 -3.85 -6.01
N LEU A 114 7.65 -2.79 -6.78
CA LEU A 114 8.67 -2.03 -7.49
C LEU A 114 9.68 -1.38 -6.54
N CYS A 115 9.26 -0.71 -5.47
CA CYS A 115 10.16 -0.14 -4.46
C CYS A 115 11.08 -1.20 -3.83
N MET A 116 10.56 -2.39 -3.52
CA MET A 116 11.37 -3.49 -2.98
C MET A 116 12.36 -4.07 -4.00
N LEU A 117 11.99 -4.09 -5.28
CA LEU A 117 12.86 -4.47 -6.40
C LEU A 117 13.97 -3.43 -6.63
N LEU A 118 13.67 -2.14 -6.49
CA LEU A 118 14.63 -1.04 -6.62
C LEU A 118 15.52 -0.85 -5.40
N TRP A 119 15.11 -1.33 -4.21
CA TRP A 119 15.86 -1.19 -2.96
C TRP A 119 17.37 -1.54 -3.02
N PRO A 120 17.82 -2.58 -3.75
CA PRO A 120 19.24 -2.88 -3.90
C PRO A 120 20.09 -1.73 -4.47
N LEU A 121 19.49 -0.82 -5.25
CA LEU A 121 20.17 0.38 -5.76
C LEU A 121 20.48 1.38 -4.64
N PHE A 122 19.58 1.48 -3.65
CA PHE A 122 19.66 2.45 -2.56
C PHE A 122 20.31 1.89 -1.28
N ARG A 123 20.30 0.57 -1.09
CA ARG A 123 20.70 -0.06 0.19
C ARG A 123 22.15 0.18 0.61
N ARG A 124 23.04 0.56 -0.31
CA ARG A 124 24.46 0.85 -0.03
C ARG A 124 24.73 2.34 0.25
N LEU A 125 23.79 3.22 -0.09
CA LEU A 125 23.93 4.65 0.17
C LEU A 125 23.90 4.93 1.68
N PRO A 126 24.59 5.98 2.17
CA PRO A 126 24.46 6.41 3.57
C PRO A 126 23.05 6.96 3.86
N THR A 127 22.65 7.00 5.13
CA THR A 127 21.29 7.43 5.54
C THR A 127 20.96 8.86 5.11
N TRP A 128 21.92 9.79 5.17
CA TRP A 128 21.70 11.17 4.71
C TRP A 128 21.43 11.25 3.21
N ALA A 129 22.03 10.38 2.40
CA ALA A 129 21.80 10.35 0.95
C ALA A 129 20.39 9.84 0.64
N LEU A 130 19.85 8.90 1.43
CA LEU A 130 18.46 8.49 1.31
C LEU A 130 17.49 9.64 1.62
N LEU A 131 17.80 10.49 2.60
CA LEU A 131 17.03 11.71 2.89
C LEU A 131 17.14 12.71 1.72
N ALA A 132 18.36 12.97 1.26
CA ALA A 132 18.64 13.91 0.18
C ALA A 132 18.01 13.50 -1.16
N ILE A 133 17.75 12.21 -1.38
CA ILE A 133 17.00 11.71 -2.54
C ILE A 133 15.50 11.67 -2.24
N GLY A 134 15.11 11.19 -1.06
CA GLY A 134 13.70 10.98 -0.70
C GLY A 134 12.88 12.27 -0.70
N ILE A 135 13.41 13.36 -0.12
CA ILE A 135 12.69 14.64 -0.03
C ILE A 135 12.43 15.24 -1.43
N PRO A 136 13.42 15.38 -2.33
CA PRO A 136 13.15 15.84 -3.69
C PRO A 136 12.22 14.93 -4.48
N VAL A 137 12.30 13.61 -4.31
CA VAL A 137 11.38 12.67 -4.99
C VAL A 137 9.93 12.89 -4.54
N VAL A 138 9.71 13.18 -3.24
CA VAL A 138 8.37 13.56 -2.74
C VAL A 138 7.91 14.87 -3.37
N ALA A 139 8.75 15.91 -3.33
CA ALA A 139 8.41 17.22 -3.90
C ALA A 139 8.11 17.13 -5.41
N LEU A 140 8.92 16.38 -6.15
CA LEU A 140 8.75 16.16 -7.59
C LEU A 140 7.44 15.42 -7.90
N GLY A 141 7.06 14.44 -7.09
CA GLY A 141 5.79 13.73 -7.27
C GLY A 141 4.56 14.61 -7.04
N TYR A 142 4.59 15.49 -6.03
CA TYR A 142 3.52 16.47 -5.85
C TYR A 142 3.50 17.52 -6.96
N TRP A 143 4.65 17.89 -7.51
CA TRP A 143 4.72 18.76 -8.68
C TRP A 143 4.16 18.08 -9.93
N PHE A 144 4.45 16.80 -10.18
CA PHE A 144 3.84 16.04 -11.29
C PHE A 144 2.32 15.99 -11.22
N ALA A 145 1.75 15.98 -10.00
CA ALA A 145 0.30 15.98 -9.81
C ALA A 145 -0.39 17.31 -10.18
N THR A 146 0.35 18.39 -10.46
CA THR A 146 -0.24 19.70 -10.82
C THR A 146 -0.51 19.86 -12.31
N PHE A 147 -0.05 18.94 -13.17
CA PHE A 147 -0.23 19.03 -14.61
C PHE A 147 -0.47 17.65 -15.23
N HIS A 148 -1.00 17.66 -16.45
CA HIS A 148 -1.23 16.46 -17.24
C HIS A 148 -0.27 16.41 -18.44
N VAL A 149 0.04 15.21 -18.90
CA VAL A 149 0.85 14.97 -20.09
C VAL A 149 0.03 14.28 -21.18
N ALA A 150 0.43 14.45 -22.44
CA ALA A 150 -0.24 13.79 -23.56
C ALA A 150 -0.03 12.26 -23.56
N SER A 151 1.09 11.79 -23.02
CA SER A 151 1.41 10.36 -22.99
C SER A 151 0.61 9.62 -21.92
N SER A 152 -0.20 8.66 -22.34
CA SER A 152 -1.02 7.84 -21.45
C SER A 152 -0.25 6.70 -20.76
N TRP A 153 1.05 6.51 -21.06
CA TRP A 153 1.85 5.38 -20.57
C TRP A 153 2.79 5.76 -19.41
N LEU A 154 2.93 7.05 -19.12
CA LEU A 154 3.80 7.56 -18.05
C LEU A 154 3.13 7.56 -16.66
N PHE A 155 1.89 7.07 -16.55
CA PHE A 155 1.15 7.00 -15.29
C PHE A 155 1.90 6.26 -14.17
N PRO A 156 2.73 5.21 -14.39
CA PRO A 156 3.47 4.59 -13.29
C PRO A 156 4.46 5.55 -12.64
N LEU A 157 4.91 6.60 -13.33
CA LEU A 157 5.78 7.65 -12.78
C LEU A 157 5.00 8.75 -12.06
N GLY A 158 3.67 8.79 -12.18
CA GLY A 158 2.83 9.87 -11.64
C GLY A 158 2.45 10.94 -12.66
N LEU A 159 2.91 10.81 -13.91
CA LEU A 159 2.53 11.69 -15.01
C LEU A 159 1.30 11.11 -15.70
N THR A 160 0.13 11.68 -15.43
CA THR A 160 -1.16 11.19 -15.94
C THR A 160 -1.66 12.04 -17.11
N SER A 161 -2.46 11.44 -17.98
CA SER A 161 -3.20 12.17 -19.02
C SER A 161 -4.58 12.60 -18.51
N ALA A 162 -5.22 13.58 -19.14
CA ALA A 162 -6.48 14.16 -18.67
C ALA A 162 -7.65 13.14 -18.53
N GLY A 163 -7.61 12.03 -19.27
CA GLY A 163 -8.60 10.95 -19.19
C GLY A 163 -8.16 9.76 -18.34
N PHE A 164 -7.09 9.88 -17.56
CA PHE A 164 -6.58 8.76 -16.77
C PHE A 164 -7.49 8.49 -15.56
N ALA A 165 -8.02 7.27 -15.51
CA ALA A 165 -8.72 6.74 -14.34
C ALA A 165 -8.17 5.36 -13.97
N SER A 166 -8.15 5.05 -12.67
CA SER A 166 -7.78 3.75 -12.10
C SER A 166 -8.44 3.62 -10.74
N SER A 167 -8.98 2.44 -10.43
CA SER A 167 -9.67 2.18 -9.14
C SER A 167 -8.71 2.27 -7.95
N ASP A 168 -7.46 1.82 -8.14
CA ASP A 168 -6.35 2.00 -7.21
C ASP A 168 -5.16 2.61 -7.95
N PHE A 169 -4.62 3.74 -7.45
CA PHE A 169 -3.53 4.46 -8.11
C PHE A 169 -2.49 5.00 -7.13
N PHE A 170 -1.29 4.40 -7.19
CA PHE A 170 -0.14 4.71 -6.35
C PHE A 170 1.12 4.90 -7.21
N PRO A 171 1.30 6.05 -7.87
CA PRO A 171 2.43 6.28 -8.76
C PRO A 171 3.77 6.24 -8.03
N LEU A 172 4.86 5.96 -8.77
CA LEU A 172 6.21 5.90 -8.22
C LEU A 172 6.63 7.22 -7.56
N PHE A 173 6.28 8.37 -8.14
CA PHE A 173 6.45 9.67 -7.50
C PHE A 173 5.07 10.13 -6.99
N PRO A 174 4.91 10.55 -5.72
CA PRO A 174 5.93 10.80 -4.69
C PRO A 174 6.35 9.57 -3.86
N HIS A 175 5.71 8.42 -4.07
CA HIS A 175 5.72 7.32 -3.10
C HIS A 175 7.07 6.63 -2.90
N LEU A 176 7.94 6.58 -3.91
CA LEU A 176 9.32 6.14 -3.75
C LEU A 176 10.05 7.00 -2.72
N GLY A 177 9.78 8.30 -2.69
CA GLY A 177 10.36 9.22 -1.70
C GLY A 177 9.89 8.87 -0.29
N TRP A 178 8.58 8.66 -0.09
CA TRP A 178 8.02 8.17 1.17
C TRP A 178 8.60 6.82 1.60
N PHE A 179 8.83 5.92 0.66
CA PHE A 179 9.48 4.63 0.90
C PHE A 179 10.93 4.81 1.38
N LEU A 180 11.71 5.70 0.75
CA LEU A 180 13.07 6.02 1.16
C LEU A 180 13.12 6.69 2.54
N LEU A 181 12.16 7.58 2.85
CA LEU A 181 12.01 8.15 4.19
C LEU A 181 11.67 7.08 5.24
N GLY A 182 10.82 6.11 4.89
CA GLY A 182 10.62 4.91 5.70
C GLY A 182 11.91 4.11 5.90
N ALA A 183 12.74 3.97 4.86
CA ALA A 183 14.03 3.30 5.00
C ALA A 183 15.00 4.08 5.90
N VAL A 184 14.93 5.41 5.92
CA VAL A 184 15.67 6.25 6.88
C VAL A 184 15.22 5.92 8.30
N LEU A 185 13.91 5.90 8.58
CA LEU A 185 13.36 5.50 9.88
C LEU A 185 13.82 4.10 10.28
N GLY A 186 13.82 3.14 9.35
CA GLY A 186 14.32 1.79 9.61
C GLY A 186 15.80 1.75 10.00
N ARG A 187 16.63 2.64 9.42
CA ARG A 187 18.07 2.70 9.71
C ARG A 187 18.43 3.53 10.95
N THR A 188 17.58 4.47 11.34
CA THR A 188 17.79 5.30 12.54
C THR A 188 17.08 4.68 13.74
N VAL A 189 15.75 4.57 13.67
CA VAL A 189 14.90 4.11 14.76
C VAL A 189 15.05 2.62 14.99
N TYR A 190 15.29 1.77 13.98
CA TYR A 190 15.36 0.31 14.15
C TYR A 190 16.74 -0.29 13.83
N ARG A 191 17.82 0.50 13.97
CA ARG A 191 19.21 0.10 13.66
C ARG A 191 19.64 -1.19 14.38
N ASP A 192 19.32 -1.28 15.66
CA ASP A 192 19.61 -2.40 16.56
C ASP A 192 18.64 -3.58 16.42
N LYS A 193 17.60 -3.44 15.58
CA LYS A 193 16.56 -4.45 15.33
C LYS A 193 15.81 -4.86 16.60
N LYS A 194 15.69 -3.95 17.58
CA LYS A 194 14.95 -4.18 18.83
C LYS A 194 13.60 -3.46 18.79
N THR A 195 12.68 -3.93 19.64
CA THR A 195 11.41 -3.24 19.86
C THR A 195 11.62 -1.87 20.51
N ARG A 196 10.80 -0.91 20.14
CA ARG A 196 10.70 0.44 20.74
C ARG A 196 9.56 0.56 21.73
N LEU A 197 8.79 -0.51 21.91
CA LEU A 197 7.70 -0.58 22.88
C LEU A 197 7.92 -1.77 23.84
N PRO A 198 9.03 -1.81 24.60
CA PRO A 198 9.38 -2.96 25.44
C PRO A 198 8.42 -3.17 26.62
N GLN A 199 7.68 -2.13 27.01
CA GLN A 199 6.71 -2.18 28.12
C GLN A 199 5.35 -2.74 27.70
N VAL A 200 5.08 -2.86 26.40
CA VAL A 200 3.82 -3.41 25.91
C VAL A 200 3.90 -4.93 25.92
N HIS A 201 2.91 -5.58 26.53
CA HIS A 201 2.79 -7.02 26.51
C HIS A 201 2.49 -7.52 25.10
N GLU A 202 3.52 -7.98 24.37
CA GLU A 202 3.38 -8.53 23.01
C GLU A 202 2.38 -9.71 22.92
N LYS A 203 2.13 -10.38 24.05
CA LYS A 203 1.20 -11.50 24.18
C LYS A 203 -0.24 -11.09 24.46
N ALA A 204 -0.51 -9.80 24.71
CA ALA A 204 -1.87 -9.31 24.88
C ALA A 204 -2.72 -9.62 23.65
N ALA A 205 -3.98 -10.05 23.86
CA ALA A 205 -4.84 -10.53 22.78
C ALA A 205 -5.02 -9.50 21.64
N PRO A 206 -5.25 -8.19 21.90
CA PRO A 206 -5.36 -7.20 20.83
C PRO A 206 -4.06 -7.08 20.01
N VAL A 207 -2.90 -7.07 20.68
CA VAL A 207 -1.60 -6.99 20.00
C VAL A 207 -1.37 -8.21 19.12
N ARG A 208 -1.68 -9.42 19.62
CA ARG A 208 -1.58 -10.65 18.83
C ARG A 208 -2.46 -10.63 17.59
N PHE A 209 -3.67 -10.09 17.70
CA PHE A 209 -4.61 -9.94 16.58
C PHE A 209 -4.02 -9.02 15.50
N PHE A 210 -3.62 -7.80 15.85
CA PHE A 210 -3.02 -6.87 14.87
C PHE A 210 -1.73 -7.42 14.26
N CYS A 211 -0.87 -8.04 15.07
CA CYS A 211 0.33 -8.71 14.56
C CYS A 211 -0.02 -9.85 13.57
N TRP A 212 -1.09 -10.61 13.82
CA TRP A 212 -1.55 -11.64 12.90
C TRP A 212 -2.05 -11.03 11.58
N CYS A 213 -2.89 -9.99 11.65
CA CYS A 213 -3.33 -9.24 10.47
C CYS A 213 -2.14 -8.71 9.67
N GLY A 214 -1.13 -8.15 10.34
CA GLY A 214 0.07 -7.65 9.68
C GLY A 214 0.90 -8.73 8.99
N ARG A 215 1.04 -9.91 9.61
CA ARG A 215 1.72 -11.07 9.00
C ARG A 215 0.95 -11.62 7.80
N MET A 216 -0.37 -11.53 7.82
CA MET A 216 -1.28 -11.93 6.74
C MET A 216 -1.59 -10.80 5.76
N SER A 217 -0.99 -9.62 5.90
CA SER A 217 -1.40 -8.41 5.18
C SER A 217 -1.46 -8.56 3.66
N LEU A 218 -0.57 -9.33 3.02
CA LEU A 218 -0.63 -9.57 1.58
C LEU A 218 -1.89 -10.38 1.20
N PHE A 219 -2.22 -11.43 1.95
CA PHE A 219 -3.41 -12.23 1.71
C PHE A 219 -4.68 -11.41 1.97
N LEU A 220 -4.74 -10.72 3.11
CA LEU A 220 -5.86 -9.83 3.42
C LEU A 220 -6.05 -8.77 2.33
N TYR A 221 -4.96 -8.17 1.84
CA TYR A 221 -5.02 -7.20 0.74
C TYR A 221 -5.51 -7.85 -0.57
N LEU A 222 -5.11 -9.06 -0.92
CA LEU A 222 -5.55 -9.67 -2.18
C LEU A 222 -7.02 -10.07 -2.16
N PHE A 223 -7.50 -10.57 -1.02
CA PHE A 223 -8.84 -11.15 -0.93
C PHE A 223 -9.91 -10.19 -0.41
N HIS A 224 -9.54 -9.07 0.23
CA HIS A 224 -10.56 -8.18 0.78
C HIS A 224 -11.52 -7.66 -0.29
N GLN A 225 -11.03 -7.09 -1.40
CA GLN A 225 -11.93 -6.48 -2.39
C GLN A 225 -12.86 -7.50 -3.07
N PRO A 226 -12.39 -8.67 -3.54
CA PRO A 226 -13.32 -9.69 -4.08
C PRO A 226 -14.36 -10.16 -3.07
N VAL A 227 -13.97 -10.32 -1.79
CA VAL A 227 -14.89 -10.74 -0.72
C VAL A 227 -15.88 -9.64 -0.39
N LEU A 228 -15.43 -8.41 -0.22
CA LEU A 228 -16.29 -7.26 0.07
C LEU A 228 -17.28 -7.02 -1.08
N TYR A 229 -16.79 -6.98 -2.31
CA TYR A 229 -17.62 -6.86 -3.50
C TYR A 229 -18.68 -7.98 -3.56
N GLY A 230 -18.30 -9.24 -3.34
CA GLY A 230 -19.24 -10.35 -3.32
C GLY A 230 -20.30 -10.23 -2.22
N LEU A 231 -19.89 -9.87 -1.00
CA LEU A 231 -20.81 -9.69 0.14
C LEU A 231 -21.79 -8.53 -0.10
N VAL A 232 -21.31 -7.39 -0.60
CA VAL A 232 -22.15 -6.22 -0.88
C VAL A 232 -23.14 -6.53 -2.00
N ASN A 233 -22.73 -7.23 -3.05
CA ASN A 233 -23.65 -7.68 -4.11
C ASN A 233 -24.70 -8.66 -3.58
N LEU A 234 -24.34 -9.62 -2.72
CA LEU A 234 -25.31 -10.51 -2.09
C LEU A 234 -26.32 -9.74 -1.24
N LEU A 235 -25.87 -8.74 -0.48
CA LEU A 235 -26.76 -7.87 0.29
C LEU A 235 -27.66 -7.04 -0.63
N ALA A 236 -27.15 -6.55 -1.76
CA ALA A 236 -27.91 -5.82 -2.76
C ALA A 236 -29.05 -6.66 -3.37
N MET A 237 -28.83 -7.96 -3.56
CA MET A 237 -29.85 -8.88 -4.10
C MET A 237 -30.98 -9.18 -3.15
N VAL A 238 -30.76 -9.05 -1.83
CA VAL A 238 -31.75 -9.36 -0.79
C VAL A 238 -32.57 -8.12 -0.39
N ARG A 239 -32.14 -6.93 -0.82
CA ARG A 239 -32.80 -5.64 -0.55
C ARG A 239 -33.75 -5.26 -1.68
#